data_AF-A0A2S6QAZ7-F1
#
_entry.id   AF-A0A2S6QAZ7-F1
#
_cell.length_a   1.000
_cell.length_b   1.000
_cell.length_c   1.000
_cell.angle_alpha   90.00
_cell.angle_beta   90.00
_cell.angle_gamma   90.00
#
_symmetry.space_group_name_H-M   'P 1'
#
loop_
_entity.id
_entity.type
_entity.pdbx_description
1 polymer ?
#
loop_
_entity_poly.entity_id
_entity_poly.type
_entity_poly.pdbx_seq_one_letter_code
_entity_poly.pdbx_strand_id
1 'polypeptide(L)'
;MGLKYKGVGLVGGRALGEALITVEGIAFNLGVDEKTGIVIETGHPLLGKNIAGRVLVCRSGKGSTAGSFSLLQLAKRGLAPAAIINLRADAVIIAGCVIAEIPLVHRLDTEITDLPLGTWLFVDGELGTVEVLS
;
A
#
# COMPACT_ATOMS: atom_id res chain seq x y z
N MET A 1 -8.09 -20.37 10.47
CA MET A 1 -9.18 -19.46 10.07
C MET A 1 -8.62 -18.05 10.28
N GLY A 2 -8.18 -17.40 9.21
CA GLY A 2 -7.43 -16.14 9.30
C GLY A 2 -8.29 -14.98 9.77
N LEU A 3 -7.66 -13.97 10.37
CA LEU A 3 -8.34 -12.71 10.68
C LEU A 3 -8.75 -12.02 9.38
N LYS A 4 -9.99 -11.54 9.31
CA LYS A 4 -10.53 -10.85 8.14
C LYS A 4 -11.03 -9.47 8.56
N TYR A 5 -10.54 -8.46 7.85
CA TYR A 5 -10.92 -7.06 8.00
C TYR A 5 -11.78 -6.64 6.82
N LYS A 6 -12.77 -5.79 7.07
CA LYS A 6 -13.61 -5.20 6.03
C LYS A 6 -13.39 -3.70 5.96
N GLY A 7 -13.37 -3.17 4.75
CA GLY A 7 -13.35 -1.75 4.49
C GLY A 7 -14.05 -1.43 3.18
N VAL A 8 -13.60 -0.36 2.54
CA VAL A 8 -14.13 0.17 1.28
C VAL A 8 -13.12 -0.12 0.18
N GLY A 9 -13.49 -0.96 -0.78
CA GLY A 9 -12.73 -1.13 -2.01
C GLY A 9 -12.83 0.12 -2.88
N LEU A 10 -11.69 0.74 -3.20
CA LEU A 10 -11.63 1.93 -4.06
C LEU A 10 -11.07 1.61 -5.45
N VAL A 11 -10.13 0.67 -5.51
CA VAL A 11 -9.58 0.15 -6.77
C VAL A 11 -9.64 -1.36 -6.70
N GLY A 12 -10.29 -1.96 -7.70
CA GLY A 12 -10.50 -3.40 -7.79
C GLY A 12 -9.21 -4.18 -8.00
N GLY A 13 -9.36 -5.50 -8.08
CA GLY A 13 -8.25 -6.44 -8.21
C GLY A 13 -7.93 -7.13 -6.89
N ARG A 14 -7.08 -8.16 -6.98
CA ARG A 14 -6.70 -9.01 -5.86
C ARG A 14 -5.20 -9.15 -5.83
N ALA A 15 -4.62 -9.03 -4.65
CA ALA A 15 -3.19 -9.18 -4.49
C ALA A 15 -2.84 -9.86 -3.18
N LEU A 16 -1.69 -10.50 -3.17
CA LEU A 16 -1.11 -11.19 -2.04
C LEU A 16 0.31 -10.68 -1.84
N GLY A 17 0.68 -10.34 -0.61
CA GLY A 17 2.03 -9.92 -0.30
C GLY A 17 2.30 -9.85 1.19
N GLU A 18 3.58 -9.77 1.55
CA GLU A 18 4.00 -9.54 2.93
C GLU A 18 3.52 -8.16 3.39
N ALA A 19 2.99 -8.07 4.61
CA ALA A 19 2.56 -6.81 5.21
C ALA A 19 3.75 -5.87 5.44
N LEU A 20 3.63 -4.64 4.96
CA LEU A 20 4.54 -3.54 5.26
C LEU A 20 3.74 -2.41 5.90
N ILE A 21 3.76 -2.35 7.22
CA ILE A 21 2.91 -1.45 8.01
C ILE A 21 3.70 -0.21 8.44
N THR A 22 3.08 0.95 8.28
CA THR A 22 3.57 2.21 8.84
C THR A 22 2.41 3.04 9.39
N VAL A 23 2.63 3.67 10.54
CA VAL A 23 1.68 4.64 11.11
C VAL A 23 1.83 6.02 10.48
N GLU A 24 2.93 6.25 9.77
CA GLU A 24 3.14 7.46 8.99
C GLU A 24 2.61 7.29 7.57
N GLY A 25 2.22 8.40 6.94
CA GLY A 25 1.95 8.35 5.52
C GLY A 25 3.23 8.31 4.70
N ILE A 26 3.17 7.65 3.55
CA ILE A 26 4.34 7.46 2.69
C ILE A 26 4.32 8.43 1.51
N ALA A 27 5.47 9.06 1.24
CA ALA A 27 5.69 9.85 0.05
C ALA A 27 6.27 9.00 -1.08
N PHE A 28 5.41 8.51 -1.98
CA PHE A 28 5.89 7.80 -3.17
C PHE A 28 6.74 8.68 -4.08
N ASN A 29 6.47 9.98 -4.09
CA ASN A 29 7.32 10.97 -4.74
C ASN A 29 8.49 11.29 -3.81
N LEU A 30 9.73 11.09 -4.29
CA LEU A 30 11.00 11.37 -3.59
C LEU A 30 11.26 10.57 -2.29
N GLY A 31 10.26 9.95 -1.68
CA GLY A 31 10.44 9.08 -0.51
C GLY A 31 10.68 7.61 -0.85
N VAL A 32 10.47 7.20 -2.10
CA VAL A 32 10.79 5.87 -2.62
C VAL A 32 11.70 6.02 -3.84
N ASP A 33 12.80 5.27 -3.85
CA ASP A 33 13.67 5.17 -5.01
C ASP A 33 12.95 4.41 -6.14
N GLU A 34 12.60 5.12 -7.19
CA GLU A 34 11.95 4.59 -8.38
C GLU A 34 12.72 3.50 -9.12
N LYS A 35 14.03 3.34 -8.87
CA LYS A 35 14.87 2.31 -9.50
C LYS A 35 14.92 1.02 -8.69
N THR A 36 14.71 1.08 -7.38
CA THR A 36 14.89 -0.07 -6.48
C THR A 36 13.62 -0.45 -5.72
N GLY A 37 12.64 0.45 -5.62
CA GLY A 37 11.45 0.28 -4.78
C GLY A 37 11.74 0.44 -3.28
N ILE A 38 12.94 0.91 -2.92
CA ILE A 38 13.34 1.08 -1.52
C ILE A 38 12.88 2.45 -1.01
N VAL A 39 12.31 2.49 0.18
CA VAL A 39 11.99 3.74 0.87
C VAL A 39 13.30 4.42 1.28
N ILE A 40 13.52 5.63 0.79
CA ILE A 40 14.72 6.45 1.03
C ILE A 40 14.43 7.70 1.88
N GLU A 41 13.18 7.90 2.29
CA GLU A 41 12.77 9.02 3.13
C GLU A 41 13.45 8.96 4.51
N THR A 42 14.42 9.85 4.74
CA THR A 42 15.14 9.94 6.01
C THR A 42 14.18 10.24 7.16
N GLY A 43 14.20 9.39 8.19
CA GLY A 43 13.33 9.52 9.36
C GLY A 43 11.99 8.79 9.24
N HIS A 44 11.66 8.25 8.07
CA HIS A 44 10.46 7.43 7.92
C HIS A 44 10.65 6.04 8.55
N PRO A 45 9.64 5.45 9.22
CA PRO A 45 9.74 4.12 9.86
C PRO A 45 10.13 2.98 8.88
N LEU A 46 9.83 3.17 7.60
CA LEU A 46 10.12 2.20 6.54
C LEU A 46 11.46 2.44 5.82
N LEU A 47 12.29 3.38 6.25
CA LEU A 47 13.59 3.66 5.62
C LEU A 47 14.40 2.37 5.40
N GLY A 48 14.84 2.14 4.16
CA GLY A 48 15.59 0.95 3.76
C GLY A 48 14.73 -0.29 3.47
N LYS A 49 13.41 -0.24 3.61
CA LYS A 49 12.50 -1.33 3.24
C LYS A 49 12.08 -1.24 1.77
N ASN A 50 11.95 -2.40 1.13
CA ASN A 50 11.46 -2.50 -0.25
C ASN A 50 9.95 -2.69 -0.26
N ILE A 51 9.23 -1.88 -1.03
CA ILE A 51 7.76 -1.94 -1.15
C ILE A 51 7.30 -2.90 -2.25
N ALA A 52 8.19 -3.30 -3.18
CA ALA A 52 7.86 -4.09 -4.35
C ALA A 52 7.21 -5.42 -3.95
N GLY A 53 6.03 -5.70 -4.52
CA GLY A 53 5.28 -6.94 -4.26
C GLY A 53 4.73 -7.08 -2.84
N ARG A 54 4.85 -6.06 -1.99
CA ARG A 54 4.33 -6.07 -0.61
C ARG A 54 2.96 -5.44 -0.52
N VAL A 55 2.23 -5.76 0.55
CA VAL A 55 0.99 -5.07 0.90
C VAL A 55 1.33 -3.91 1.82
N LEU A 56 1.24 -2.69 1.29
CA LEU A 56 1.55 -1.49 2.05
C LEU A 56 0.32 -1.05 2.86
N VAL A 57 0.47 -1.00 4.18
CA VAL A 57 -0.55 -0.49 5.10
C VAL A 57 -0.06 0.84 5.65
N CYS A 58 -0.75 1.93 5.35
CA CYS A 58 -0.39 3.24 5.87
C CYS A 58 -1.61 4.06 6.30
N ARG A 59 -1.42 5.00 7.24
CA ARG A 59 -2.52 5.89 7.67
C ARG A 59 -2.99 6.81 6.55
N SER A 60 -2.08 7.33 5.75
CA SER A 60 -2.40 8.17 4.59
C SER A 60 -1.33 8.07 3.53
N GLY A 61 -1.64 8.49 2.30
CA GLY A 61 -0.55 8.85 1.37
C GLY A 61 -0.01 10.21 1.81
N LYS A 62 1.24 10.33 2.23
CA LYS A 62 1.87 11.66 2.37
C LYS A 62 2.34 12.08 0.97
N GLY A 63 1.47 12.63 0.13
CA GLY A 63 1.90 12.97 -1.23
C GLY A 63 0.94 13.83 -2.01
N SER A 64 1.44 14.99 -2.42
CA SER A 64 0.83 15.88 -3.42
C SER A 64 0.75 15.20 -4.79
N THR A 65 0.02 15.81 -5.74
CA THR A 65 -0.33 15.35 -7.10
C THR A 65 0.70 14.46 -7.83
N ALA A 66 2.01 14.66 -7.59
CA ALA A 66 3.12 13.90 -8.16
C ALA A 66 3.32 12.45 -7.61
N GLY A 67 2.68 12.08 -6.48
CA GLY A 67 2.74 10.72 -5.93
C GLY A 67 2.10 9.68 -6.85
N SER A 68 1.03 10.07 -7.56
CA SER A 68 0.32 9.21 -8.53
C SER A 68 1.23 8.74 -9.68
N PHE A 69 2.05 9.66 -10.20
CA PHE A 69 2.97 9.36 -11.30
C PHE A 69 4.13 8.48 -10.85
N SER A 70 4.60 8.67 -9.61
CA SER A 70 5.68 7.84 -9.04
C SER A 70 5.22 6.40 -8.85
N LEU A 71 3.96 6.20 -8.38
CA LEU A 71 3.34 4.87 -8.27
C LEU A 71 3.25 4.17 -9.62
N LEU A 72 2.87 4.90 -10.67
CA LEU A 72 2.81 4.37 -12.03
C LEU A 72 4.20 3.96 -12.56
N GLN A 73 5.23 4.76 -12.31
CA GLN A 73 6.61 4.42 -12.72
C GLN A 73 7.10 3.17 -12.00
N LEU A 74 6.84 3.06 -10.70
CA LEU A 74 7.14 1.87 -9.91
C LEU A 74 6.42 0.65 -10.48
N ALA A 75 5.13 0.77 -10.80
CA ALA A 75 4.34 -0.34 -11.37
C ALA A 75 4.88 -0.79 -12.73
N LYS A 76 5.21 0.16 -13.63
CA LYS A 76 5.83 -0.15 -14.93
C LYS A 76 7.18 -0.85 -14.81
N ARG A 77 7.89 -0.65 -13.70
CA ARG A 77 9.18 -1.30 -13.40
C ARG A 77 9.03 -2.59 -12.59
N GLY A 78 7.81 -2.99 -12.22
CA GLY A 78 7.57 -4.15 -11.34
C GLY A 78 8.02 -3.92 -9.89
N LEU A 79 8.16 -2.66 -9.48
CA LEU A 79 8.62 -2.23 -8.15
C LEU A 79 7.51 -1.65 -7.28
N ALA A 80 6.27 -1.68 -7.77
CA ALA A 80 5.11 -1.22 -7.02
C ALA A 80 4.71 -2.20 -5.90
N PRO A 81 4.03 -1.71 -4.85
CA PRO A 81 3.36 -2.58 -3.92
C PRO A 81 2.29 -3.43 -4.62
N ALA A 82 2.08 -4.63 -4.11
CA ALA A 82 1.07 -5.55 -4.61
C ALA A 82 -0.35 -5.04 -4.30
N ALA A 83 -0.54 -4.41 -3.14
CA ALA A 83 -1.77 -3.69 -2.79
C ALA A 83 -1.48 -2.59 -1.78
N ILE A 84 -2.41 -1.63 -1.68
CA ILE A 84 -2.33 -0.51 -0.73
C ILE A 84 -3.58 -0.52 0.16
N ILE A 85 -3.37 -0.30 1.45
CA ILE A 85 -4.43 -0.17 2.46
C ILE A 85 -4.24 1.17 3.17
N ASN A 86 -5.22 2.07 3.00
CA ASN A 86 -5.16 3.42 3.57
C ASN A 86 -6.27 3.71 4.58
N LEU A 87 -5.91 4.29 5.73
CA LEU A 87 -6.93 4.85 6.65
C LEU A 87 -7.64 6.06 6.01
N ARG A 88 -6.90 6.92 5.29
CA ARG A 88 -7.40 8.02 4.46
C ARG A 88 -6.76 7.99 3.08
N ALA A 89 -7.57 7.70 2.06
CA ALA A 89 -7.15 7.73 0.67
C ALA A 89 -7.50 9.08 0.04
N ASP A 90 -6.52 9.73 -0.57
CA ASP A 90 -6.70 10.98 -1.31
C ASP A 90 -6.92 10.70 -2.80
N ALA A 91 -7.61 11.59 -3.52
CA ALA A 91 -7.91 11.41 -4.94
C ALA A 91 -6.66 11.12 -5.80
N VAL A 92 -5.50 11.67 -5.42
CA VAL A 92 -4.21 11.45 -6.09
C VAL A 92 -3.77 9.98 -5.98
N ILE A 93 -3.84 9.38 -4.78
CA ILE A 93 -3.40 7.99 -4.59
C ILE A 93 -4.35 7.03 -5.31
N ILE A 94 -5.66 7.33 -5.28
CA ILE A 94 -6.68 6.54 -5.97
C ILE A 94 -6.39 6.55 -7.47
N ALA A 95 -6.16 7.73 -8.07
CA ALA A 95 -5.82 7.84 -9.49
C ALA A 95 -4.53 7.06 -9.83
N GLY A 96 -3.49 7.15 -8.99
CA GLY A 96 -2.26 6.38 -9.15
C GLY A 96 -2.52 4.87 -9.14
N CYS A 97 -3.32 4.39 -8.19
CA CYS A 97 -3.68 2.97 -8.06
C CYS A 97 -4.53 2.49 -9.24
N VAL A 98 -5.48 3.29 -9.71
CA VAL A 98 -6.31 2.97 -10.89
C VAL A 98 -5.43 2.80 -12.12
N ILE A 99 -4.52 3.75 -12.39
CA ILE A 99 -3.67 3.70 -13.60
C ILE A 99 -2.61 2.59 -13.49
N ALA A 100 -2.15 2.30 -12.27
CA ALA A 100 -1.16 1.26 -12.00
C ALA A 100 -1.78 -0.15 -11.79
N GLU A 101 -3.11 -0.27 -11.84
CA GLU A 101 -3.86 -1.51 -11.56
C GLU A 101 -3.52 -2.13 -10.19
N ILE A 102 -3.30 -1.28 -9.18
CA ILE A 102 -2.98 -1.70 -7.81
C ILE A 102 -4.26 -1.70 -6.98
N PRO A 103 -4.66 -2.84 -6.38
CA PRO A 103 -5.80 -2.90 -5.47
C PRO A 103 -5.63 -1.93 -4.30
N LEU A 104 -6.69 -1.16 -4.03
CA LEU A 104 -6.72 -0.17 -2.96
C LEU A 104 -7.94 -0.39 -2.09
N VAL A 105 -7.69 -0.69 -0.81
CA VAL A 105 -8.73 -0.75 0.22
C VAL A 105 -8.56 0.42 1.18
N HIS A 106 -9.67 1.01 1.58
CA HIS A 106 -9.70 2.20 2.40
C HIS A 106 -10.67 2.05 3.57
N ARG A 107 -10.40 2.71 4.71
CA ARG A 107 -11.26 2.68 5.91
C ARG A 107 -11.59 1.24 6.34
N LEU A 108 -10.59 0.50 6.76
CA LEU A 108 -10.83 -0.76 7.46
C LEU A 108 -11.63 -0.51 8.74
N ASP A 109 -12.49 -1.46 9.08
CA ASP A 109 -13.26 -1.55 10.31
C ASP A 109 -12.36 -1.58 11.55
N THR A 110 -11.17 -2.17 11.43
CA THR A 110 -10.13 -2.21 12.45
C THR A 110 -8.82 -1.64 11.88
N GLU A 111 -8.16 -0.75 12.62
CA GLU A 111 -6.83 -0.28 12.22
C GLU A 111 -5.81 -1.42 12.36
N ILE A 112 -5.16 -1.77 11.25
CA ILE A 112 -4.01 -2.67 11.25
C ILE A 112 -2.77 -1.82 11.55
N THR A 113 -2.39 -1.73 12.83
CA THR A 113 -1.24 -0.95 13.28
C THR A 113 -0.01 -1.80 13.56
N ASP A 114 -0.21 -3.08 13.89
CA ASP A 114 0.86 -4.02 14.19
C ASP A 114 0.45 -5.42 13.72
N LEU A 115 1.33 -6.06 12.95
CA LEU A 115 1.26 -7.47 12.59
C LEU A 115 2.65 -8.06 12.73
N PRO A 116 2.77 -9.34 13.11
CA PRO A 116 4.06 -10.03 13.13
C PRO A 116 4.80 -9.87 11.80
N LEU A 117 6.12 -9.64 11.86
CA LEU A 117 6.96 -9.63 10.66
C LEU A 117 6.81 -10.94 9.89
N GLY A 118 6.75 -10.87 8.56
CA GLY A 118 6.48 -12.03 7.72
C GLY A 118 5.00 -12.40 7.58
N THR A 119 4.07 -11.63 8.17
CA THR A 119 2.63 -11.84 7.97
C THR A 119 2.26 -11.55 6.52
N TRP A 120 1.53 -12.47 5.90
CA TRP A 120 1.02 -12.29 4.54
C TRP A 120 -0.42 -11.79 4.57
N LEU A 121 -0.71 -10.82 3.71
CA LEU A 121 -2.04 -10.24 3.56
C LEU A 121 -2.57 -10.55 2.17
N PHE A 122 -3.77 -11.09 2.10
CA PHE A 122 -4.56 -11.18 0.89
C PHE A 122 -5.54 -10.00 0.86
N VAL A 123 -5.43 -9.15 -0.15
CA VAL A 123 -6.24 -7.95 -0.33
C VAL A 123 -7.15 -8.13 -1.53
N ASP A 124 -8.45 -7.98 -1.31
CA ASP A 124 -9.46 -7.89 -2.35
C ASP A 124 -9.98 -6.44 -2.41
N GLY A 125 -9.50 -5.70 -3.40
CA GLY A 125 -9.89 -4.31 -3.64
C GLY A 125 -11.28 -4.15 -4.24
N GLU A 126 -11.88 -5.22 -4.75
CA GLU A 126 -13.24 -5.22 -5.31
C GLU A 126 -14.28 -5.40 -4.19
N LEU A 127 -14.03 -6.35 -3.28
CA LEU A 127 -14.88 -6.58 -2.11
C LEU A 127 -14.54 -5.66 -0.93
N GLY A 128 -13.40 -4.98 -0.97
CA GLY A 128 -12.91 -4.16 0.13
C GLY A 128 -12.52 -4.99 1.35
N THR A 129 -11.92 -6.16 1.15
CA THR A 129 -11.58 -7.07 2.26
C THR A 129 -10.09 -7.35 2.33
N VAL A 130 -9.59 -7.52 3.55
CA VAL A 130 -8.19 -7.88 3.83
C VAL A 130 -8.19 -9.11 4.72
N GLU A 131 -7.50 -10.17 4.30
CA GLU A 131 -7.38 -11.42 5.04
C GLU A 131 -5.93 -11.66 5.44
N VAL A 132 -5.74 -12.00 6.71
CA VAL A 132 -4.43 -12.38 7.26
C VAL A 132 -4.21 -13.87 7.01
N LEU A 133 -3.15 -14.18 6.28
CA LEU A 133 -2.70 -15.55 6.08
C LEU A 133 -1.66 -15.89 7.15
N SER A 134 -1.98 -16.90 7.96
CA SER A 134 -1.13 -17.47 9.01
C SER A 134 -0.35 -18.67 8.50
#